data_AF-A0A1V8V4L9-F1
#
_entry.id   AF-A0A1V8V4L9-F1
#
_cell.length_a   1.000
_cell.length_b   1.000
_cell.length_c   1.000
_cell.angle_alpha   90.00
_cell.angle_beta   90.00
_cell.angle_gamma   90.00
#
_symmetry.space_group_name_H-M   'P 1'
#
loop_
_entity.id
_entity.type
_entity.pdbx_description
1 polymer ?
#
loop_
_entity_poly.entity_id
_entity_poly.type
_entity_poly.pdbx_seq_one_letter_code
_entity_poly.pdbx_strand_id
1 'polypeptide(L)'
;MLNALAAGVGTAFTGGRWTDLDVVCGDKTFKVHKVVVCSQSAFFETAVEGMFKEARENKIDLSADGVEAVEVMINYLHFANYTRAADTTVGADHQFVKWDMAFHIKVFALAQRCFIGGLQDMAAKRLGTLAATQWDSADFPKVVASIYDTRAGDDSQMKNTIVGVVAGHSKELCSTARWAKKFTALVKSNGEFSAALALVLASQQVKASGATPQNVGPPTVSFLGQTFDTPRFVDGKYADLTIEVGERKWKVHKFIVCSGCDFFAKACDGRFQEATANTIKMPEDDPMAVNALLEYLYTSNFVMPTDPNGAPAYRQQIALIVAVYRLA
;
A
#
# COMPACT_ATOMS: atom_id res chain seq x y z
N MET A 1 -18.05 -2.41 11.74
CA MET A 1 -16.93 -2.67 12.67
C MET A 1 -15.54 -2.69 11.99
N LEU A 2 -15.38 -2.14 10.77
CA LEU A 2 -14.09 -2.07 10.07
C LEU A 2 -13.12 -0.95 10.53
N ASN A 3 -13.48 -0.16 11.56
CA ASN A 3 -12.82 1.13 11.83
C ASN A 3 -11.92 1.19 13.08
N ALA A 4 -11.93 0.20 13.98
CA ALA A 4 -11.12 0.26 15.21
C ALA A 4 -9.66 -0.13 14.97
N LEU A 5 -9.41 -1.23 14.25
CA LEU A 5 -8.06 -1.67 13.89
C LEU A 5 -7.36 -0.65 12.98
N ALA A 6 -8.07 -0.10 11.99
CA ALA A 6 -7.54 0.95 11.11
C ALA A 6 -7.14 2.23 11.87
N ALA A 7 -7.94 2.63 12.88
CA ALA A 7 -7.61 3.76 13.73
C ALA A 7 -6.43 3.46 14.68
N GLY A 8 -6.39 2.27 15.27
CA GLY A 8 -5.27 1.80 16.10
C GLY A 8 -3.95 1.75 15.32
N VAL A 9 -3.97 1.19 14.12
CA VAL A 9 -2.85 1.19 13.17
C VAL A 9 -2.40 2.61 12.83
N GLY A 10 -3.34 3.52 12.55
CA GLY A 10 -3.04 4.93 12.28
C GLY A 10 -2.33 5.64 13.43
N THR A 11 -2.78 5.41 14.67
CA THR A 11 -2.14 6.01 15.85
C THR A 11 -0.78 5.38 16.15
N ALA A 12 -0.62 4.06 15.99
CA ALA A 12 0.66 3.38 16.17
C ALA A 12 1.70 3.86 15.15
N PHE A 13 1.30 4.03 13.89
CA PHE A 13 2.17 4.53 12.82
C PHE A 13 2.59 5.99 13.06
N THR A 14 1.64 6.88 13.33
CA THR A 14 1.95 8.31 13.56
C THR A 14 2.78 8.55 14.83
N GLY A 15 2.61 7.70 15.86
CA GLY A 15 3.42 7.75 17.08
C GLY A 15 4.75 6.98 17.02
N GLY A 16 5.04 6.27 15.93
CA GLY A 16 6.23 5.41 15.80
C GLY A 16 6.28 4.26 16.82
N ARG A 17 5.13 3.80 17.31
CA ARG A 17 5.09 2.73 18.32
C ARG A 17 5.34 1.37 17.69
N TRP A 18 6.16 0.57 18.37
CA TRP A 18 6.48 -0.82 18.01
C TRP A 18 7.08 -1.00 16.61
N THR A 19 7.72 0.04 16.09
CA THR A 19 8.41 -0.01 14.79
C THR A 19 9.70 -0.78 14.91
N ASP A 20 9.99 -1.62 13.92
CA ASP A 20 11.11 -2.55 13.88
C ASP A 20 11.97 -2.37 12.61
N LEU A 21 11.70 -1.33 11.81
CA LEU A 21 12.45 -0.95 10.61
C LEU A 21 12.48 0.57 10.41
N ASP A 22 13.65 1.10 10.05
CA ASP A 22 13.85 2.49 9.67
C ASP A 22 13.97 2.62 8.15
N VAL A 23 13.17 3.49 7.53
CA VAL A 23 13.36 3.91 6.13
C VAL A 23 13.90 5.34 6.15
N VAL A 24 15.09 5.55 5.61
CA VAL A 24 15.76 6.86 5.59
C VAL A 24 15.74 7.46 4.20
N CYS A 25 15.43 8.75 4.13
CA CYS A 25 15.49 9.52 2.89
C CYS A 25 16.04 10.91 3.22
N GLY A 26 17.32 11.14 2.90
CA GLY A 26 18.05 12.33 3.32
C GLY A 26 18.06 12.45 4.85
N ASP A 27 17.63 13.60 5.36
CA ASP A 27 17.58 13.88 6.80
C ASP A 27 16.33 13.31 7.49
N LYS A 28 15.37 12.76 6.73
CA LYS A 28 14.13 12.22 7.30
C LYS A 28 14.25 10.72 7.50
N THR A 29 13.87 10.27 8.70
CA THR A 29 13.72 8.85 9.04
C THR A 29 12.25 8.54 9.27
N PHE A 30 11.72 7.57 8.54
CA PHE A 30 10.39 7.04 8.72
C PHE A 30 10.47 5.75 9.52
N LYS A 31 9.78 5.71 10.65
CA LYS A 31 9.67 4.53 11.50
C LYS A 31 8.51 3.67 10.98
N VAL A 32 8.80 2.45 10.54
CA VAL A 32 7.81 1.56 9.89
C VAL A 32 7.84 0.15 10.49
N HIS A 33 6.85 -0.66 10.12
CA HIS A 33 6.69 -2.04 10.60
C HIS A 33 7.02 -3.04 9.50
N LYS A 34 7.98 -3.96 9.73
CA LYS A 34 8.40 -5.00 8.76
C LYS A 34 7.21 -5.83 8.29
N VAL A 35 6.34 -6.25 9.21
CA VAL A 35 5.14 -7.04 8.89
C VAL A 35 4.22 -6.31 7.91
N VAL A 36 4.19 -4.97 7.94
CA VAL A 36 3.37 -4.17 7.02
C VAL A 36 4.06 -4.04 5.67
N VAL A 37 5.32 -3.59 5.64
CA VAL A 37 6.00 -3.25 4.38
C VAL A 37 6.48 -4.46 3.59
N CYS A 38 7.03 -5.49 4.26
CA CYS A 38 7.58 -6.68 3.59
C CYS A 38 6.46 -7.53 2.99
N SER A 39 5.30 -7.53 3.64
CA SER A 39 4.14 -8.32 3.20
C SER A 39 3.42 -7.75 1.98
N GLN A 40 3.83 -6.56 1.55
CA GLN A 40 3.31 -5.84 0.39
C GLN A 40 4.40 -5.54 -0.65
N SER A 41 5.66 -5.90 -0.37
CA SER A 41 6.79 -5.56 -1.24
C SER A 41 7.91 -6.57 -1.08
N ALA A 42 8.17 -7.31 -2.17
CA ALA A 42 9.30 -8.22 -2.27
C ALA A 42 10.66 -7.50 -2.12
N PHE A 43 10.73 -6.21 -2.49
CA PHE A 43 11.93 -5.39 -2.27
C PHE A 43 12.24 -5.26 -0.78
N PHE A 44 11.25 -4.86 0.03
CA PHE A 44 11.42 -4.72 1.46
C PHE A 44 11.73 -6.07 2.13
N GLU A 45 11.01 -7.12 1.76
CA GLU A 45 11.24 -8.49 2.24
C GLU A 45 12.69 -8.93 1.98
N THR A 46 13.15 -8.81 0.72
CA THR A 46 14.51 -9.18 0.32
C THR A 46 15.57 -8.33 1.03
N ALA A 47 15.31 -7.03 1.20
CA ALA A 47 16.24 -6.11 1.85
C ALA A 47 16.47 -6.44 3.33
N VAL A 48 15.41 -6.84 4.05
CA VAL A 48 15.51 -7.14 5.50
C VAL A 48 15.87 -8.59 5.81
N GLU A 49 15.74 -9.51 4.85
CA GLU A 49 16.13 -10.92 4.99
C GLU A 49 17.51 -11.25 4.41
N GLY A 50 18.01 -10.38 3.55
CA GLY A 50 19.30 -10.57 2.90
C GLY A 50 20.48 -10.48 3.88
N MET A 51 21.68 -10.68 3.35
CA MET A 51 22.92 -10.56 4.12
C MET A 51 23.53 -9.15 4.07
N PHE A 52 22.79 -8.18 3.52
CA PHE A 52 23.25 -6.82 3.28
C PHE A 52 23.17 -5.96 4.56
N LYS A 53 23.70 -4.74 4.50
CA LYS A 53 23.73 -3.82 5.65
C LYS A 53 22.33 -3.50 6.16
N GLU A 54 21.35 -3.48 5.27
CA GLU A 54 19.96 -3.12 5.53
C GLU A 54 19.32 -4.07 6.55
N ALA A 55 19.53 -5.38 6.38
CA ALA A 55 19.06 -6.40 7.30
C ALA A 55 19.73 -6.32 8.68
N ARG A 56 21.02 -5.97 8.73
CA ARG A 56 21.79 -5.88 9.99
C ARG A 56 21.43 -4.64 10.80
N GLU A 57 21.23 -3.52 10.11
CA GLU A 57 20.93 -2.23 10.73
C GLU A 57 19.43 -2.02 10.96
N ASN A 58 18.57 -2.88 10.39
CA ASN A 58 17.14 -2.64 10.27
C ASN A 58 16.86 -1.26 9.69
N LYS A 59 17.60 -0.91 8.62
CA LYS A 59 17.59 0.40 8.03
C LYS A 59 17.73 0.33 6.52
N ILE A 60 16.76 0.88 5.79
CA ILE A 60 16.76 0.96 4.33
C ILE A 60 16.91 2.41 3.90
N ASP A 61 17.87 2.67 3.01
CA ASP A 61 18.14 4.02 2.49
C ASP A 61 17.51 4.21 1.11
N LEU A 62 16.55 5.15 1.02
CA LEU A 62 15.87 5.59 -0.19
C LEU A 62 16.12 7.09 -0.45
N SER A 63 17.28 7.60 -0.05
CA SER A 63 17.63 9.03 -0.23
C SER A 63 17.65 9.50 -1.69
N ALA A 64 17.80 8.58 -2.64
CA ALA A 64 17.77 8.89 -4.07
C ALA A 64 16.36 9.19 -4.61
N ASP A 65 15.29 8.86 -3.88
CA ASP A 65 13.90 8.91 -4.37
C ASP A 65 13.17 10.21 -4.06
N GLY A 66 13.72 11.01 -3.14
CA GLY A 66 13.09 12.22 -2.64
C GLY A 66 12.04 11.93 -1.55
N VAL A 67 12.10 12.75 -0.50
CA VAL A 67 11.36 12.54 0.75
C VAL A 67 9.86 12.42 0.55
N GLU A 68 9.29 13.24 -0.32
CA GLU A 68 7.84 13.26 -0.58
C GLU A 68 7.35 11.98 -1.28
N ALA A 69 8.12 11.43 -2.23
CA ALA A 69 7.74 10.19 -2.91
C ALA A 69 7.81 8.99 -1.96
N VAL A 70 8.85 8.94 -1.12
CA VAL A 70 8.99 7.94 -0.06
C VAL A 70 7.86 8.04 0.95
N GLU A 71 7.45 9.25 1.35
CA GLU A 71 6.31 9.45 2.25
C GLU A 71 5.00 8.93 1.66
N VAL A 72 4.70 9.22 0.38
CA VAL A 72 3.51 8.70 -0.31
C VAL A 72 3.54 7.17 -0.37
N MET A 73 4.69 6.58 -0.65
CA MET A 73 4.85 5.12 -0.66
C MET A 73 4.57 4.52 0.71
N ILE A 74 5.12 5.08 1.78
CA ILE A 74 4.93 4.57 3.14
C ILE A 74 3.47 4.73 3.58
N ASN A 75 2.84 5.88 3.29
CA ASN A 75 1.42 6.10 3.56
C ASN A 75 0.53 5.09 2.81
N TYR A 76 0.89 4.79 1.56
CA TYR A 76 0.20 3.77 0.78
C TYR A 76 0.31 2.39 1.43
N LEU A 77 1.52 1.98 1.85
CA LEU A 77 1.72 0.67 2.48
C LEU A 77 0.97 0.54 3.82
N HIS A 78 0.77 1.61 4.58
CA HIS A 78 0.06 1.54 5.87
C HIS A 78 -1.45 1.70 5.75
N PHE A 79 -1.92 2.49 4.78
CA PHE A 79 -3.31 2.96 4.74
C PHE A 79 -4.01 2.76 3.39
N ALA A 80 -3.33 2.16 2.41
CA ALA A 80 -3.77 2.13 1.01
C ALA A 80 -4.13 3.53 0.47
N ASN A 81 -3.49 4.58 1.02
CA ASN A 81 -3.82 5.96 0.74
C ASN A 81 -2.69 6.67 -0.02
N TYR A 82 -3.04 7.37 -1.09
CA TYR A 82 -2.13 8.16 -1.91
C TYR A 82 -2.19 9.62 -1.47
N THR A 83 -1.57 9.94 -0.34
CA THR A 83 -1.56 11.27 0.26
C THR A 83 -0.18 11.63 0.79
N ARG A 84 0.08 12.93 0.88
CA ARG A 84 1.25 13.51 1.56
C ARG A 84 0.86 14.13 2.90
N ALA A 85 1.84 14.39 3.77
CA ALA A 85 1.58 15.05 5.05
C ALA A 85 0.95 16.46 4.90
N ALA A 86 1.27 17.19 3.83
CA ALA A 86 0.70 18.53 3.59
C ALA A 86 -0.78 18.52 3.17
N ASP A 87 -1.38 17.37 2.85
CA ASP A 87 -2.81 17.27 2.52
C ASP A 87 -3.70 17.14 3.76
N THR A 88 -3.12 16.88 4.93
CA THR A 88 -3.86 16.66 6.19
C THR A 88 -3.83 17.85 7.16
N THR A 89 -3.00 18.87 6.90
CA THR A 89 -2.93 20.09 7.74
C THR A 89 -3.95 21.12 7.29
N VAL A 90 -5.14 21.09 7.90
CA VAL A 90 -6.12 22.19 7.80
C VAL A 90 -5.68 23.30 8.75
N GLY A 91 -5.19 24.44 8.24
CA GLY A 91 -5.10 25.68 9.02
C GLY A 91 -3.76 26.40 9.14
N ALA A 92 -2.72 26.02 8.40
CA ALA A 92 -1.54 26.88 8.21
C ALA A 92 -1.55 27.48 6.81
N ASP A 93 -1.07 28.72 6.67
CA ASP A 93 -0.94 29.52 5.44
C ASP A 93 0.08 28.91 4.43
N HIS A 94 0.07 27.59 4.32
CA HIS A 94 0.90 26.81 3.42
C HIS A 94 0.12 26.67 2.13
N GLN A 95 0.58 27.40 1.12
CA GLN A 95 0.20 27.27 -0.28
C GLN A 95 -0.10 25.79 -0.57
N PHE A 96 -1.36 25.46 -0.83
CA PHE A 96 -1.76 24.11 -1.26
C PHE A 96 -0.84 23.70 -2.40
N VAL A 97 0.18 22.89 -2.11
CA VAL A 97 1.20 22.56 -3.11
C VAL A 97 0.48 21.71 -4.14
N LYS A 98 0.13 22.29 -5.30
CA LYS A 98 -0.66 21.55 -6.28
C LYS A 98 0.16 20.33 -6.73
N TRP A 99 -0.47 19.16 -6.76
CA TRP A 99 0.15 17.96 -7.32
C TRP A 99 0.63 18.26 -8.74
N ASP A 100 1.89 17.95 -9.03
CA ASP A 100 2.48 18.08 -10.37
C ASP A 100 2.56 16.71 -11.06
N MET A 101 2.55 16.72 -12.40
CA MET A 101 2.59 15.49 -13.19
C MET A 101 3.91 14.72 -13.02
N ALA A 102 5.04 15.43 -12.86
CA ALA A 102 6.35 14.82 -12.73
C ALA A 102 6.49 14.04 -11.40
N PHE A 103 5.81 14.50 -10.35
CA PHE A 103 5.76 13.85 -9.06
C PHE A 103 5.13 12.46 -9.17
N HIS A 104 4.01 12.33 -9.86
CA HIS A 104 3.36 11.03 -10.07
C HIS A 104 4.26 10.05 -10.84
N ILE A 105 5.08 10.54 -11.78
CA ILE A 105 6.08 9.73 -12.48
C ILE A 105 7.17 9.24 -11.50
N LYS A 106 7.65 10.11 -10.60
CA LYS A 106 8.62 9.73 -9.57
C LYS A 106 8.08 8.64 -8.65
N VAL A 107 6.84 8.79 -8.16
CA VAL A 107 6.20 7.78 -7.32
C VAL A 107 6.01 6.46 -8.07
N PHE A 108 5.65 6.51 -9.36
CA PHE A 108 5.54 5.30 -10.18
C PHE A 108 6.89 4.58 -10.30
N ALA A 109 7.98 5.31 -10.56
CA ALA A 109 9.31 4.74 -10.67
C ALA A 109 9.79 4.12 -9.34
N LEU A 110 9.54 4.79 -8.21
CA LEU A 110 9.80 4.25 -6.87
C LEU A 110 8.97 2.99 -6.63
N ALA A 111 7.66 3.02 -6.90
CA ALA A 111 6.76 1.88 -6.73
C ALA A 111 7.20 0.68 -7.55
N GLN A 112 7.64 0.91 -8.79
CA GLN A 112 8.18 -0.14 -9.65
C GLN A 112 9.45 -0.77 -9.08
N ARG A 113 10.40 0.05 -8.63
CA ARG A 113 11.66 -0.43 -8.02
C ARG A 113 11.43 -1.18 -6.71
N CYS A 114 10.41 -0.78 -5.95
CA CYS A 114 10.01 -1.46 -4.73
C CYS A 114 8.99 -2.59 -4.97
N PHE A 115 8.63 -2.91 -6.21
CA PHE A 115 7.64 -3.95 -6.55
C PHE A 115 6.26 -3.76 -5.87
N ILE A 116 5.74 -2.53 -5.85
CA ILE A 116 4.45 -2.16 -5.23
C ILE A 116 3.43 -1.86 -6.34
N GLY A 117 2.85 -2.91 -6.93
CA GLY A 117 1.95 -2.79 -8.10
C GLY A 117 0.75 -1.87 -7.88
N GLY A 118 0.07 -1.98 -6.72
CA GLY A 118 -1.08 -1.11 -6.44
C GLY A 118 -0.72 0.37 -6.28
N LEU A 119 0.52 0.71 -5.91
CA LEU A 119 1.00 2.09 -5.89
C LEU A 119 1.32 2.59 -7.31
N GLN A 120 1.84 1.73 -8.19
CA GLN A 120 1.99 2.03 -9.62
C GLN A 120 0.63 2.39 -10.24
N ASP A 121 -0.40 1.59 -9.96
CA ASP A 121 -1.77 1.83 -10.44
C ASP A 121 -2.30 3.19 -9.99
N MET A 122 -2.14 3.51 -8.70
CA MET A 122 -2.59 4.80 -8.17
C MET A 122 -1.82 5.97 -8.77
N ALA A 123 -0.49 5.87 -8.89
CA ALA A 123 0.33 6.91 -9.49
C ALA A 123 -0.04 7.17 -10.95
N ALA A 124 -0.21 6.12 -11.76
CA ALA A 124 -0.63 6.22 -13.16
C ALA A 124 -2.04 6.85 -13.26
N LYS A 125 -2.99 6.41 -12.45
CA LYS A 125 -4.35 6.97 -12.43
C LYS A 125 -4.38 8.46 -12.07
N ARG A 126 -3.59 8.88 -11.07
CA ARG A 126 -3.46 10.27 -10.65
C ARG A 126 -2.82 11.12 -11.75
N LEU A 127 -1.75 10.62 -12.39
CA LEU A 127 -1.17 11.27 -13.55
C LEU A 127 -2.21 11.44 -14.66
N GLY A 128 -2.92 10.38 -15.05
CA GLY A 128 -3.90 10.42 -16.13
C GLY A 128 -4.99 11.45 -15.90
N THR A 129 -5.49 11.55 -14.66
CA THR A 129 -6.49 12.55 -14.26
C THR A 129 -5.92 13.97 -14.37
N LEU A 130 -4.70 14.19 -13.89
CA LEU A 130 -4.07 15.50 -13.95
C LEU A 130 -3.74 15.90 -15.39
N ALA A 131 -3.20 14.97 -16.18
CA ALA A 131 -2.89 15.13 -17.59
C ALA A 131 -4.13 15.45 -18.42
N ALA A 132 -5.27 14.78 -18.18
CA ALA A 132 -6.53 15.07 -18.86
C ALA A 132 -7.08 16.48 -18.57
N THR A 133 -6.68 17.10 -17.46
CA THR A 133 -7.08 18.48 -17.13
C THR A 133 -6.03 19.53 -17.50
N GLN A 134 -4.77 19.14 -17.65
CA GLN A 134 -3.62 20.03 -17.86
C GLN A 134 -2.85 19.75 -19.16
N TRP A 135 -3.49 19.10 -20.14
CA TRP A 135 -2.85 18.75 -21.42
C TRP A 135 -2.34 19.97 -22.22
N ASP A 136 -2.96 21.16 -22.06
CA ASP A 136 -2.51 22.42 -22.69
C ASP A 136 -1.52 23.23 -21.81
N SER A 137 -0.91 22.60 -20.80
CA SER A 137 0.14 23.22 -20.00
C SER A 137 1.51 23.15 -20.69
N ALA A 138 2.41 24.05 -20.30
CA ALA A 138 3.79 24.06 -20.80
C ALA A 138 4.60 22.81 -20.40
N ASP A 139 4.16 22.12 -19.35
CA ASP A 139 4.85 20.98 -18.76
C ASP A 139 4.41 19.64 -19.37
N PHE A 140 3.22 19.59 -19.96
CA PHE A 140 2.68 18.36 -20.54
C PHE A 140 3.61 17.72 -21.59
N PRO A 141 4.19 18.45 -22.57
CA PRO A 141 5.16 17.85 -23.50
C PRO A 141 6.43 17.33 -22.81
N LYS A 142 6.90 17.99 -21.73
CA LYS A 142 8.09 17.56 -20.98
C LYS A 142 7.82 16.26 -20.23
N VAL A 143 6.62 16.13 -19.66
CA VAL A 143 6.16 14.93 -18.96
C VAL A 143 6.10 13.75 -19.91
N VAL A 144 5.50 13.94 -21.10
CA VAL A 144 5.46 12.89 -22.13
C VAL A 144 6.88 12.46 -22.50
N ALA A 145 7.79 13.41 -22.76
CA ALA A 145 9.18 13.10 -23.06
C ALA A 145 9.84 12.27 -21.94
N SER A 146 9.69 12.72 -20.69
CA SER A 146 10.27 12.05 -19.52
C SER A 146 9.79 10.60 -19.34
N ILE A 147 8.54 10.29 -19.68
CA ILE A 147 8.01 8.92 -19.60
C ILE A 147 8.73 8.01 -20.58
N TYR A 148 9.00 8.50 -21.80
CA TYR A 148 9.66 7.71 -22.83
C TYR A 148 11.20 7.73 -22.77
N ASP A 149 11.78 8.68 -22.04
CA ASP A 149 13.23 8.69 -21.75
C ASP A 149 13.61 7.72 -20.61
N THR A 150 12.62 7.24 -19.86
CA THR A 150 12.85 6.29 -18.75
C THR A 150 13.19 4.91 -19.32
N ARG A 151 14.40 4.41 -19.02
CA ARG A 151 14.94 3.16 -19.60
C ARG A 151 14.80 1.92 -18.71
N ALA A 152 14.12 2.01 -17.57
CA ALA A 152 14.12 0.96 -16.55
C ALA A 152 12.73 0.34 -16.33
N GLY A 153 12.64 -0.97 -16.60
CA GLY A 153 11.52 -1.89 -16.31
C GLY A 153 10.22 -1.66 -17.11
N ASP A 154 9.11 -2.27 -16.65
CA ASP A 154 7.83 -2.25 -17.37
C ASP A 154 7.05 -0.95 -17.08
N ASP A 155 7.19 0.00 -18.00
CA ASP A 155 6.50 1.29 -17.99
C ASP A 155 5.26 1.31 -18.90
N SER A 156 4.82 0.14 -19.40
CA SER A 156 3.71 0.02 -20.34
C SER A 156 2.44 0.70 -19.82
N GLN A 157 2.16 0.56 -18.53
CA GLN A 157 0.99 1.20 -17.90
C GLN A 157 1.07 2.74 -17.96
N MET A 158 2.22 3.31 -17.63
CA MET A 158 2.43 4.75 -17.64
C MET A 158 2.37 5.30 -19.06
N LYS A 159 3.01 4.62 -20.01
CA LYS A 159 2.97 4.93 -21.45
C LYS A 159 1.55 4.84 -22.01
N ASN A 160 0.81 3.77 -21.72
CA ASN A 160 -0.57 3.60 -22.17
C ASN A 160 -1.49 4.69 -21.61
N THR A 161 -1.29 5.06 -20.33
CA THR A 161 -2.07 6.14 -19.69
C THR A 161 -1.86 7.47 -20.41
N ILE A 162 -0.60 7.87 -20.62
CA ILE A 162 -0.30 9.17 -21.23
C ILE A 162 -0.68 9.20 -22.72
N VAL A 163 -0.46 8.11 -23.46
CA VAL A 163 -0.88 8.01 -24.86
C VAL A 163 -2.40 8.08 -24.99
N GLY A 164 -3.15 7.47 -24.07
CA GLY A 164 -4.60 7.58 -24.04
C GLY A 164 -5.08 9.03 -23.91
N VAL A 165 -4.46 9.81 -23.02
CA VAL A 165 -4.76 11.24 -22.86
C VAL A 165 -4.42 12.02 -24.13
N VAL A 166 -3.23 11.79 -24.70
CA VAL A 166 -2.80 12.44 -25.94
C VAL A 166 -3.74 12.12 -27.09
N ALA A 167 -4.13 10.86 -27.27
CA ALA A 167 -5.03 10.44 -28.33
C ALA A 167 -6.39 11.16 -28.23
N GLY A 168 -6.91 11.29 -27.01
CA GLY A 168 -8.16 12.01 -26.71
C GLY A 168 -8.13 13.50 -27.06
N HIS A 169 -6.95 14.13 -27.05
CA HIS A 169 -6.75 15.55 -27.37
C HIS A 169 -5.88 15.77 -28.62
N SER A 170 -5.77 14.76 -29.48
CA SER A 170 -4.79 14.73 -30.58
C SER A 170 -5.03 15.82 -31.63
N LYS A 171 -6.30 16.18 -31.89
CA LYS A 171 -6.65 17.24 -32.84
C LYS A 171 -6.23 18.59 -32.29
N GLU A 172 -6.53 18.86 -31.03
CA GLU A 172 -6.22 20.11 -30.34
C GLU A 172 -4.71 20.28 -30.17
N LEU A 173 -4.01 19.24 -29.70
CA LEU A 173 -2.56 19.23 -29.48
C LEU A 173 -1.75 19.48 -30.76
N CYS A 174 -2.26 19.08 -31.92
CA CYS A 174 -1.59 19.28 -33.21
C CYS A 174 -1.97 20.58 -33.92
N SER A 175 -3.01 21.30 -33.47
CA SER A 175 -3.54 22.46 -34.20
C SER A 175 -3.72 23.71 -33.34
N THR A 176 -4.53 23.63 -32.28
CA THR A 176 -5.03 24.79 -31.52
C THR A 176 -4.36 24.98 -30.16
N ALA A 177 -3.63 23.98 -29.66
CA ALA A 177 -2.93 24.05 -28.39
C ALA A 177 -1.85 25.14 -28.37
N ARG A 178 -1.69 25.80 -27.23
CA ARG A 178 -0.66 26.86 -27.04
C ARG A 178 0.75 26.34 -27.28
N TRP A 179 0.96 25.04 -27.09
CA TRP A 179 2.26 24.38 -27.21
C TRP A 179 2.36 23.41 -28.40
N ALA A 180 1.48 23.54 -29.40
CA ALA A 180 1.40 22.63 -30.54
C ALA A 180 2.75 22.40 -31.25
N LYS A 181 3.54 23.46 -31.47
CA LYS A 181 4.88 23.34 -32.11
C LYS A 181 5.83 22.42 -31.34
N LYS A 182 5.86 22.53 -30.00
CA LYS A 182 6.71 21.67 -29.15
C LYS A 182 6.20 20.23 -29.15
N PHE A 183 4.88 20.06 -29.11
CA PHE A 183 4.27 18.74 -29.18
C PHE A 183 4.53 18.04 -30.52
N THR A 184 4.40 18.75 -31.65
CA THR A 184 4.75 18.20 -32.98
C THR A 184 6.23 17.83 -33.06
N ALA A 185 7.13 18.62 -32.47
CA ALA A 185 8.54 18.28 -32.40
C ALA A 185 8.77 16.99 -31.61
N LEU A 186 8.11 16.81 -30.47
CA LEU A 186 8.17 15.61 -29.63
C LEU A 186 7.70 14.36 -30.38
N VAL A 187 6.55 14.43 -31.07
CA VAL A 187 6.05 13.33 -31.90
C VAL A 187 7.12 12.94 -32.93
N LYS A 188 7.67 13.92 -33.66
CA LYS A 188 8.70 13.66 -34.67
C LYS A 188 10.01 13.09 -34.10
N SER A 189 10.40 13.49 -32.90
CA SER A 189 11.68 13.07 -32.29
C SER A 189 11.61 11.73 -31.56
N ASN A 190 10.42 11.28 -31.14
CA ASN A 190 10.25 10.06 -30.36
C ASN A 190 9.47 8.99 -31.14
N GLY A 191 10.20 8.04 -31.72
CA GLY A 191 9.63 6.98 -32.57
C GLY A 191 8.72 6.01 -31.82
N GLU A 192 9.08 5.64 -30.59
CA GLU A 192 8.28 4.73 -29.75
C GLU A 192 6.94 5.37 -29.38
N PHE A 193 6.97 6.62 -28.92
CA PHE A 193 5.77 7.39 -28.63
C PHE A 193 4.89 7.55 -29.87
N SER A 194 5.48 7.89 -31.02
CA SER A 194 4.76 8.00 -32.29
C SER A 194 4.05 6.71 -32.69
N ALA A 195 4.75 5.57 -32.57
CA ALA A 195 4.17 4.27 -32.89
C ALA A 195 3.00 3.93 -31.95
N ALA A 196 3.18 4.14 -30.64
CA ALA A 196 2.13 3.90 -29.64
C ALA A 196 0.89 4.78 -29.89
N LEU A 197 1.09 6.08 -30.16
CA LEU A 197 0.01 7.01 -30.46
C LEU A 197 -0.74 6.60 -31.74
N ALA A 198 -0.02 6.21 -32.79
CA ALA A 198 -0.63 5.77 -34.04
C ALA A 198 -1.51 4.52 -33.85
N LEU A 199 -1.05 3.54 -33.08
CA LEU A 199 -1.81 2.33 -32.76
C LEU A 199 -3.11 2.65 -32.00
N VAL A 200 -3.05 3.54 -31.01
CA VAL A 200 -4.24 3.95 -30.24
C VAL A 200 -5.23 4.72 -31.11
N LEU A 201 -4.77 5.66 -31.95
CA LEU A 201 -5.64 6.41 -32.86
C LEU A 201 -6.31 5.49 -33.90
N ALA A 202 -5.57 4.54 -34.48
CA ALA A 202 -6.13 3.56 -35.42
C ALA A 202 -7.21 2.71 -34.74
N SER A 203 -6.98 2.27 -33.50
CA SER A 203 -7.95 1.49 -32.72
C SER A 203 -9.22 2.28 -32.39
N GLN A 204 -9.12 3.59 -32.18
CA GLN A 204 -10.28 4.46 -31.95
C GLN A 204 -11.14 4.64 -33.22
N GLN A 205 -10.52 4.66 -34.40
CA GLN A 205 -11.26 4.74 -35.67
C GLN A 205 -12.07 3.47 -35.95
N VAL A 206 -11.51 2.28 -35.66
CA VAL A 206 -12.23 1.00 -35.80
C VAL A 206 -13.49 0.95 -34.91
N LYS A 207 -13.41 1.50 -33.68
CA LYS A 207 -14.56 1.59 -32.77
C LYS A 207 -15.63 2.60 -33.23
N ALA A 208 -15.26 3.62 -33.99
CA ALA A 208 -16.20 4.61 -34.53
C ALA A 208 -16.94 4.13 -35.79
N SER A 209 -16.45 3.09 -36.47
CA SER A 209 -16.99 2.57 -37.73
C SER A 209 -17.80 1.27 -37.60
N GLY A 210 -18.03 0.75 -36.39
CA GLY A 210 -18.85 -0.44 -36.16
C GLY A 210 -19.67 -0.38 -34.86
N ALA A 211 -20.99 -0.30 -34.96
CA ALA A 211 -21.93 -0.69 -33.90
C ALA A 211 -22.22 -2.20 -34.07
N THR A 212 -22.17 -3.08 -33.08
CA THR A 212 -22.61 -3.02 -31.68
C THR A 212 -21.60 -3.65 -30.70
N PRO A 213 -21.47 -3.17 -29.45
CA PRO A 213 -20.83 -3.92 -28.38
C PRO A 213 -21.80 -4.97 -27.84
N GLN A 214 -21.39 -6.25 -27.82
CA GLN A 214 -21.99 -7.22 -26.91
C GLN A 214 -21.73 -6.76 -25.48
N ASN A 215 -22.79 -6.79 -24.67
CA ASN A 215 -22.82 -6.44 -23.26
C ASN A 215 -21.97 -7.45 -22.46
N VAL A 216 -20.66 -7.25 -22.46
CA VAL A 216 -19.81 -7.69 -21.35
C VAL A 216 -20.03 -6.67 -20.26
N GLY A 217 -20.84 -7.06 -19.26
CA GLY A 217 -21.03 -6.28 -18.04
C GLY A 217 -19.68 -5.85 -17.46
N PRO A 218 -19.64 -4.79 -16.65
CA PRO A 218 -18.40 -4.32 -16.06
C PRO A 218 -17.72 -5.51 -15.38
N PRO A 219 -16.41 -5.76 -15.58
CA PRO A 219 -15.71 -6.62 -14.66
C PRO A 219 -15.91 -5.97 -13.29
N THR A 220 -16.72 -6.62 -12.45
CA THR A 220 -16.76 -6.37 -11.03
C THR A 220 -15.37 -6.73 -10.54
N VAL A 221 -14.46 -5.77 -10.58
CA VAL A 221 -13.23 -5.85 -9.81
C VAL A 221 -13.70 -5.68 -8.37
N SER A 222 -13.81 -6.80 -7.66
CA SER A 222 -13.91 -6.85 -6.22
C SER A 222 -12.63 -6.26 -5.62
N PHE A 223 -12.51 -4.94 -5.69
CA PHE A 223 -11.42 -4.17 -5.11
C PHE A 223 -11.72 -3.94 -3.63
N LEU A 224 -11.60 -5.04 -2.89
CA LEU A 224 -11.26 -5.21 -1.47
C LEU A 224 -11.23 -6.73 -1.21
N GLY A 225 -10.56 -7.45 -2.13
CA GLY A 225 -10.46 -8.90 -2.15
C GLY A 225 -9.04 -9.40 -1.86
N GLN A 226 -8.20 -8.60 -1.19
CA GLN A 226 -7.20 -9.23 -0.34
C GLN A 226 -7.92 -9.64 0.92
N THR A 227 -8.64 -10.75 0.83
CA THR A 227 -8.77 -11.59 2.00
C THR A 227 -7.33 -11.86 2.45
N PHE A 228 -7.02 -11.51 3.69
CA PHE A 228 -5.83 -11.99 4.37
C PHE A 228 -6.02 -13.51 4.59
N ASP A 229 -6.11 -14.29 3.49
CA ASP A 229 -6.62 -15.68 3.46
C ASP A 229 -5.57 -16.71 3.87
N THR A 230 -4.48 -16.25 4.47
CA THR A 230 -3.62 -17.11 5.27
C THR A 230 -3.46 -16.45 6.63
N PRO A 231 -3.72 -17.16 7.75
CA PRO A 231 -3.49 -16.58 9.07
C PRO A 231 -1.98 -16.33 9.22
N ARG A 232 -1.55 -15.09 9.03
CA ARG A 232 -0.12 -14.68 9.00
C ARG A 232 0.62 -14.88 10.32
N PHE A 233 -0.03 -15.27 11.41
CA PHE A 233 0.71 -15.67 12.61
C PHE A 233 1.21 -17.13 12.54
N VAL A 234 0.78 -17.93 11.56
CA VAL A 234 1.11 -19.36 11.48
C VAL A 234 2.59 -19.60 11.12
N ASP A 235 3.24 -18.70 10.38
CA ASP A 235 4.69 -18.81 10.10
C ASP A 235 5.57 -18.09 11.14
N GLY A 236 5.00 -17.14 11.91
CA GLY A 236 5.71 -16.33 12.90
C GLY A 236 6.75 -15.38 12.30
N LYS A 237 6.69 -15.10 10.99
CA LYS A 237 7.66 -14.29 10.27
C LYS A 237 7.56 -12.83 10.70
N TYR A 238 8.67 -12.24 11.15
CA TYR A 238 8.76 -10.92 11.78
C TYR A 238 8.03 -10.76 13.12
N ALA A 239 7.63 -11.87 13.77
CA ALA A 239 7.05 -11.80 15.11
C ALA A 239 8.07 -11.25 16.11
N ASP A 240 7.65 -10.24 16.87
CA ASP A 240 8.43 -9.48 17.85
C ASP A 240 7.83 -9.58 19.27
N LEU A 241 6.81 -10.44 19.45
CA LEU A 241 6.14 -10.72 20.71
C LEU A 241 5.76 -12.21 20.80
N THR A 242 5.90 -12.80 21.99
CA THR A 242 5.40 -14.15 22.32
C THR A 242 4.28 -14.06 23.35
N ILE A 243 3.17 -14.76 23.14
CA ILE A 243 2.12 -14.93 24.15
C ILE A 243 2.16 -16.37 24.65
N GLU A 244 2.16 -16.59 25.96
CA GLU A 244 2.23 -17.90 26.60
C GLU A 244 1.02 -18.13 27.50
N VAL A 245 0.29 -19.23 27.27
CA VAL A 245 -0.84 -19.70 28.10
C VAL A 245 -0.63 -21.17 28.40
N GLY A 246 -0.25 -21.49 29.65
CA GLY A 246 0.16 -22.84 30.04
C GLY A 246 1.32 -23.34 29.17
N GLU A 247 1.10 -24.44 28.44
CA GLU A 247 2.09 -25.02 27.53
C GLU A 247 2.05 -24.43 26.11
N ARG A 248 0.98 -23.70 25.75
CA ARG A 248 0.80 -23.13 24.41
C ARG A 248 1.51 -21.78 24.30
N LYS A 249 2.19 -21.59 23.17
CA LYS A 249 2.92 -20.35 22.83
C LYS A 249 2.56 -19.90 21.43
N TRP A 250 2.29 -18.62 21.27
CA TRP A 250 2.03 -17.99 19.97
C TRP A 250 3.08 -16.92 19.71
N LYS A 251 3.70 -16.96 18.53
CA LYS A 251 4.54 -15.87 18.01
C LYS A 251 3.63 -14.89 17.28
N VAL A 252 3.63 -13.63 17.72
CA VAL A 252 2.72 -12.60 17.22
C VAL A 252 3.46 -11.28 17.00
N HIS A 253 2.82 -10.38 16.26
CA HIS A 253 3.29 -9.03 15.98
C HIS A 253 2.72 -8.04 16.97
N LYS A 254 3.58 -7.39 17.75
CA LYS A 254 3.26 -6.35 18.73
C LYS A 254 2.43 -5.24 18.10
N PHE A 255 2.81 -4.80 16.90
CA PHE A 255 2.07 -3.80 16.14
C PHE A 255 0.59 -4.17 15.95
N ILE A 256 0.28 -5.39 15.52
CA ILE A 256 -1.11 -5.83 15.24
C ILE A 256 -1.87 -5.98 16.55
N VAL A 257 -1.29 -6.71 17.50
CA VAL A 257 -1.96 -7.10 18.75
C VAL A 257 -2.20 -5.88 19.66
N CYS A 258 -1.22 -4.98 19.78
CA CYS A 258 -1.36 -3.78 20.59
C CYS A 258 -2.25 -2.71 19.92
N SER A 259 -2.30 -2.65 18.58
CA SER A 259 -3.21 -1.73 17.89
C SER A 259 -4.67 -2.11 18.04
N GLY A 260 -4.97 -3.40 18.21
CA GLY A 260 -6.33 -3.91 18.37
C GLY A 260 -6.77 -4.14 19.81
N CYS A 261 -5.88 -4.00 20.81
CA CYS A 261 -6.18 -4.33 22.20
C CYS A 261 -5.37 -3.49 23.21
N ASP A 262 -6.08 -2.70 24.01
CA ASP A 262 -5.49 -1.83 25.03
C ASP A 262 -4.74 -2.59 26.12
N PHE A 263 -5.17 -3.81 26.47
CA PHE A 263 -4.47 -4.65 27.44
C PHE A 263 -3.05 -4.94 26.94
N PHE A 264 -2.92 -5.44 25.71
CA PHE A 264 -1.61 -5.73 25.12
C PHE A 264 -0.80 -4.46 24.88
N ALA A 265 -1.44 -3.35 24.48
CA ALA A 265 -0.77 -2.06 24.35
C ALA A 265 -0.16 -1.61 25.68
N LYS A 266 -0.92 -1.67 26.78
CA LYS A 266 -0.41 -1.30 28.12
C LYS A 266 0.66 -2.25 28.62
N ALA A 267 0.53 -3.55 28.34
CA ALA A 267 1.54 -4.54 28.70
C ALA A 267 2.87 -4.29 27.96
N CYS A 268 2.81 -3.88 26.70
CA CYS A 268 3.99 -3.62 25.87
C CYS A 268 4.58 -2.21 26.03
N ASP A 269 3.77 -1.20 26.34
CA ASP A 269 4.20 0.19 26.56
C ASP A 269 4.59 0.47 28.02
N GLY A 270 4.24 -0.42 28.95
CA GLY A 270 4.51 -0.28 30.37
C GLY A 270 5.98 -0.51 30.77
N ARG A 271 6.27 -0.36 32.06
CA ARG A 271 7.59 -0.66 32.67
C ARG A 271 7.64 -2.07 33.27
N PHE A 272 6.75 -2.96 32.87
CA PHE A 272 6.64 -4.30 33.41
C PHE A 272 7.58 -5.27 32.66
N GLN A 273 7.79 -6.47 33.22
CA GLN A 273 8.76 -7.44 32.69
C GLN A 273 8.44 -7.85 31.24
N GLU A 274 7.16 -7.83 30.87
CA GLU A 274 6.62 -8.19 29.57
C GLU A 274 7.18 -7.32 28.44
N ALA A 275 7.32 -6.01 28.69
CA ALA A 275 7.87 -5.06 27.72
C ALA A 275 9.35 -5.33 27.42
N THR A 276 10.10 -5.84 28.39
CA THR A 276 11.54 -6.14 28.25
C THR A 276 11.78 -7.57 27.75
N ALA A 277 10.93 -8.52 28.16
CA ALA A 277 11.05 -9.92 27.80
C ALA A 277 10.50 -10.24 26.40
N ASN A 278 9.69 -9.34 25.81
CA ASN A 278 8.89 -9.60 24.61
C ASN A 278 8.05 -10.89 24.72
N THR A 279 7.61 -11.18 25.94
CA THR A 279 6.78 -12.34 26.28
C THR A 279 5.72 -11.93 27.28
N ILE A 280 4.45 -12.17 26.94
CA ILE A 280 3.30 -11.96 27.83
C ILE A 280 2.80 -13.31 28.29
N LYS A 281 2.76 -13.51 29.61
CA LYS A 281 2.28 -14.75 30.23
C LYS A 281 0.87 -14.55 30.76
N MET A 282 -0.02 -15.45 30.38
CA MET A 282 -1.44 -15.42 30.71
C MET A 282 -1.84 -16.77 31.33
N PRO A 283 -1.31 -17.15 32.51
CA PRO A 283 -1.44 -18.51 33.04
C PRO A 283 -2.85 -18.85 33.53
N GLU A 284 -3.70 -17.85 33.77
CA GLU A 284 -5.07 -18.03 34.27
C GLU A 284 -6.13 -18.07 33.15
N ASP A 285 -5.73 -17.78 31.91
CA ASP A 285 -6.63 -17.65 30.78
C ASP A 285 -6.82 -18.97 30.01
N ASP A 286 -7.97 -19.12 29.35
CA ASP A 286 -8.24 -20.29 28.50
C ASP A 286 -7.44 -20.20 27.18
N PRO A 287 -6.56 -21.17 26.86
CA PRO A 287 -5.80 -21.17 25.63
C PRO A 287 -6.65 -21.13 24.36
N MET A 288 -7.89 -21.65 24.39
CA MET A 288 -8.81 -21.57 23.25
C MET A 288 -9.35 -20.15 23.07
N ALA A 289 -9.68 -19.47 24.17
CA ALA A 289 -10.17 -18.11 24.15
C ALA A 289 -9.08 -17.12 23.71
N VAL A 290 -7.84 -17.28 24.18
CA VAL A 290 -6.70 -16.49 23.73
C VAL A 290 -6.44 -16.71 22.23
N ASN A 291 -6.52 -17.95 21.74
CA ASN A 291 -6.39 -18.21 20.31
C ASN A 291 -7.46 -17.49 19.48
N ALA A 292 -8.73 -17.56 19.91
CA ALA A 292 -9.83 -16.87 19.24
C ALA A 292 -9.67 -15.34 19.27
N LEU A 293 -9.20 -14.78 20.39
CA LEU A 293 -8.86 -13.36 20.48
C LEU A 293 -7.77 -12.98 19.48
N LEU A 294 -6.70 -13.78 19.36
CA LEU A 294 -5.63 -13.51 18.39
C LEU A 294 -6.11 -13.62 16.95
N GLU A 295 -6.91 -14.64 16.61
CA GLU A 295 -7.54 -14.74 15.29
C GLU A 295 -8.38 -13.50 14.96
N TYR A 296 -9.17 -13.03 15.93
CA TYR A 296 -9.98 -11.83 15.80
C TYR A 296 -9.12 -10.59 15.54
N LEU A 297 -8.03 -10.40 16.29
CA LEU A 297 -7.15 -9.24 16.13
C LEU A 297 -6.47 -9.19 14.74
N TYR A 298 -6.23 -10.35 14.11
CA TYR A 298 -5.60 -10.42 12.78
C TYR A 298 -6.59 -10.37 11.62
N THR A 299 -7.77 -10.98 11.79
CA THR A 299 -8.69 -11.25 10.67
C THR A 299 -10.06 -10.62 10.84
N SER A 300 -10.32 -9.96 11.98
CA SER A 300 -11.65 -9.51 12.41
C SER A 300 -12.68 -10.63 12.50
N ASN A 301 -12.22 -11.88 12.60
CA ASN A 301 -13.03 -13.09 12.71
C ASN A 301 -12.27 -14.17 13.49
N PHE A 302 -12.95 -15.22 13.95
CA PHE A 302 -12.29 -16.38 14.55
C PHE A 302 -13.10 -17.65 14.30
N VAL A 303 -12.41 -18.79 14.29
CA VAL A 303 -13.03 -20.06 13.95
C VAL A 303 -13.79 -20.63 15.15
N MET A 304 -15.05 -21.00 14.90
CA MET A 304 -15.91 -21.61 15.90
C MET A 304 -15.72 -23.13 15.94
N PRO A 305 -15.69 -23.77 17.13
CA PRO A 305 -15.55 -25.22 17.24
C PRO A 305 -16.65 -25.98 16.48
N THR A 306 -16.23 -27.01 15.75
CA THR A 306 -17.10 -27.98 15.08
C THR A 306 -16.93 -29.37 15.69
N ASP A 307 -17.93 -30.22 15.51
CA ASP A 307 -17.86 -31.64 15.85
C ASP A 307 -17.04 -32.42 14.81
N PRO A 308 -16.76 -33.72 15.02
CA PRO A 308 -15.99 -34.53 14.06
C PRO A 308 -16.59 -34.63 12.65
N ASN A 309 -17.87 -34.30 12.49
CA ASN A 309 -18.58 -34.32 11.21
C ASN A 309 -18.67 -32.91 10.58
N GLY A 310 -18.06 -31.90 11.19
CA GLY A 310 -18.09 -30.51 10.73
C GLY A 310 -19.34 -29.73 11.13
N ALA A 311 -20.25 -30.30 11.94
CA ALA A 311 -21.43 -29.59 12.43
C ALA A 311 -21.07 -28.66 13.61
N PRO A 312 -21.86 -27.60 13.88
CA PRO A 312 -21.61 -26.71 15.01
C PRO A 312 -21.60 -27.45 16.37
N ALA A 313 -20.48 -27.36 17.10
CA ALA A 313 -20.37 -27.91 18.44
C ALA A 313 -20.92 -26.90 19.46
N TYR A 314 -22.25 -26.73 19.52
CA TYR A 314 -22.92 -25.62 20.22
C TYR A 314 -22.46 -25.40 21.67
N ARG A 315 -22.22 -26.46 22.45
CA ARG A 315 -21.77 -26.34 23.84
C ARG A 315 -20.37 -25.71 23.93
N GLN A 316 -19.46 -26.18 23.09
CA GLN A 316 -18.08 -25.67 22.99
C GLN A 316 -18.06 -24.25 22.42
N GLN A 317 -18.93 -23.97 21.44
CA GLN A 317 -19.10 -22.64 20.88
C GLN A 317 -19.56 -21.61 21.92
N ILE A 318 -20.58 -21.94 22.73
CA ILE A 318 -21.05 -21.08 23.81
C ILE A 318 -19.93 -20.85 24.84
N ALA A 319 -19.23 -21.93 25.24
CA ALA A 319 -18.12 -21.82 26.19
C ALA A 319 -17.00 -20.89 25.67
N LEU A 320 -16.64 -21.02 24.39
CA LEU A 320 -15.64 -20.17 23.75
C LEU A 320 -16.08 -18.70 23.71
N ILE A 321 -17.31 -18.43 23.29
CA ILE A 321 -17.85 -17.05 23.23
C ILE A 321 -17.80 -16.40 24.62
N VAL A 322 -18.21 -17.13 25.67
CA VAL A 322 -18.19 -16.62 27.05
C VAL A 322 -16.76 -16.36 27.51
N ALA A 323 -15.81 -17.23 27.18
CA ALA A 323 -14.42 -17.05 27.55
C ALA A 323 -13.77 -15.88 26.81
N VAL A 324 -14.03 -15.71 25.50
CA VAL A 324 -13.58 -14.55 24.72
C VAL A 324 -14.18 -13.25 25.26
N TYR A 325 -15.46 -13.25 25.64
CA TYR A 325 -16.12 -12.08 26.24
C TYR A 325 -15.48 -11.68 27.58
N ARG A 326 -14.91 -12.61 28.34
CA ARG A 326 -14.20 -12.30 29.59
C ARG A 326 -12.80 -11.72 29.36
N LEU A 327 -12.21 -11.95 28.19
CA LEU A 327 -10.90 -11.44 27.80
C LEU A 327 -10.95 -10.03 27.19
N ALA A 328 -12.10 -9.64 26.64
CA ALA A 328 -12.33 -8.35 25.97
C ALA A 328 -12.86 -7.28 26.94
#